data_AF-A0A835R8B9-F1
#
_entry.id   AF-A0A835R8B9-F1
#
_cell.length_a   1.000
_cell.length_b   1.000
_cell.length_c   1.000
_cell.angle_alpha   90.00
_cell.angle_beta   90.00
_cell.angle_gamma   90.00
#
_symmetry.space_group_name_H-M   'P 1'
#
loop_
_entity.id
_entity.type
_entity.pdbx_description
1 polymer ?
#
loop_
_entity_poly.entity_id
_entity_poly.type
_entity_poly.pdbx_seq_one_letter_code
_entity_poly.pdbx_strand_id
1 'polypeptide(L)'
;MFVHRKWTKFHSHINEILACSARRSWPLFDGQRLKSSLSSPTVDSCPFSKLNISFHCSSSRMASPTILTLVTLLLLNTASFIFAAQEGALISHLPGFNGNFPSKHYAGYVTVDESHGRHLFYYFVESEGNPAKDPLVLWLNGGPGCSSFDGFVYEHGPFNFKPGKEVGNLPELQLNPFSWSKVSNIIYLDSPAGVGMSFSVNEADYSTGDIKTASDSHKFLLKWFELYPEFIENPFYITGESYAGVYVPTLSAEVAEGIKVGIKPIINFKGYMIGNGVTDEKFDGDALVPFAHGMGLISDELFQETNAACSGSYWNPVNKSCEEKLTKIDMELQNLNMYDILEPCYHVPEIRDVVSYKRMLPAGFRMLGESNRPLPVRKRMFGRAWPLRAQSWKDEFLCGQSLLVNQFHARAMKLQLHG
;
A
#
# COMPACT_ATOMS: atom_id res chain seq x y z
N MET A 1 36.36 -6.21 19.12
CA MET A 1 37.82 -6.13 19.16
C MET A 1 38.26 -5.42 17.88
N PHE A 2 38.72 -4.16 18.00
CA PHE A 2 39.32 -3.26 16.98
C PHE A 2 38.43 -2.90 15.75
N VAL A 3 38.11 -1.64 15.42
CA VAL A 3 38.64 -0.31 15.79
C VAL A 3 37.52 0.73 15.83
N HIS A 4 37.47 1.42 16.97
CA HIS A 4 36.81 2.69 17.21
C HIS A 4 37.87 3.79 17.04
N ARG A 5 37.63 4.88 16.29
CA ARG A 5 38.05 6.26 16.65
C ARG A 5 37.79 7.33 15.57
N LYS A 6 37.16 8.41 16.07
CA LYS A 6 37.26 9.83 15.69
C LYS A 6 36.65 10.24 14.35
N TRP A 7 35.63 11.09 14.40
CA TRP A 7 35.77 12.54 14.18
C TRP A 7 34.72 13.30 15.02
N THR A 8 35.17 14.30 15.76
CA THR A 8 34.36 15.30 16.48
C THR A 8 34.84 16.69 16.07
N LYS A 9 33.89 17.66 16.11
CA LYS A 9 33.97 19.12 15.89
C LYS A 9 33.93 19.62 14.44
N PHE A 10 32.82 20.28 14.08
CA PHE A 10 32.74 21.74 14.09
C PHE A 10 31.27 22.20 14.19
N HIS A 11 31.03 23.28 14.94
CA HIS A 11 29.73 23.92 15.15
C HIS A 11 29.84 25.39 14.72
N SER A 12 28.68 25.95 14.33
CA SER A 12 28.34 27.36 14.10
C SER A 12 28.65 27.98 12.72
N HIS A 13 27.59 28.36 12.01
CA HIS A 13 27.28 29.77 11.81
C HIS A 13 25.79 30.01 11.55
N ILE A 14 25.38 31.23 11.89
CA ILE A 14 24.04 31.74 12.18
C ILE A 14 23.68 32.81 11.13
N ASN A 15 22.37 32.91 10.83
CA ASN A 15 21.55 34.05 10.35
C ASN A 15 21.58 34.61 8.91
N GLU A 16 20.32 34.75 8.43
CA GLU A 16 19.64 35.87 7.75
C GLU A 16 20.19 36.45 6.45
N ILE A 17 19.34 36.53 5.41
CA ILE A 17 18.97 37.78 4.72
C ILE A 17 17.50 37.73 4.24
N LEU A 18 16.80 38.84 4.50
CA LEU A 18 15.43 39.23 4.19
C LEU A 18 15.17 39.64 2.72
N ALA A 19 13.93 39.43 2.29
CA ALA A 19 13.04 40.30 1.49
C ALA A 19 13.57 41.09 0.27
N CYS A 20 12.90 40.90 -0.87
CA CYS A 20 12.59 42.00 -1.79
C CYS A 20 11.20 41.86 -2.42
N SER A 21 10.40 42.91 -2.27
CA SER A 21 9.09 43.12 -2.88
C SER A 21 9.19 43.34 -4.40
N ALA A 22 8.13 43.06 -5.15
CA ALA A 22 7.32 44.12 -5.79
C ALA A 22 6.22 43.57 -6.71
N ARG A 23 5.08 44.24 -6.63
CA ARG A 23 3.89 44.18 -7.49
C ARG A 23 4.25 44.30 -8.98
N ARG A 24 3.44 43.69 -9.85
CA ARG A 24 2.90 44.39 -11.02
C ARG A 24 1.57 43.79 -11.49
N SER A 25 0.70 44.73 -11.81
CA SER A 25 -0.70 44.65 -12.19
C SER A 25 -0.92 44.32 -13.66
N TRP A 26 -2.15 43.85 -13.92
CA TRP A 26 -2.88 43.61 -15.16
C TRP A 26 -2.70 44.63 -16.29
N PRO A 27 -3.14 44.26 -17.52
CA PRO A 27 -4.28 44.98 -18.08
C PRO A 27 -5.40 44.09 -18.67
N LEU A 28 -6.55 44.76 -18.81
CA LEU A 28 -7.89 44.36 -19.25
C LEU A 28 -8.05 44.19 -20.77
N PHE A 29 -9.10 43.46 -21.16
CA PHE A 29 -10.06 43.71 -22.27
C PHE A 29 -11.38 43.00 -21.87
N ASP A 30 -12.48 43.68 -21.50
CA ASP A 30 -13.51 44.38 -22.31
C ASP A 30 -14.08 43.49 -23.43
N GLY A 31 -15.37 43.22 -23.60
CA GLY A 31 -16.60 43.60 -22.91
C GLY A 31 -17.77 43.09 -23.76
N GLN A 32 -18.97 42.88 -23.17
CA GLN A 32 -20.24 43.12 -23.87
C GLN A 32 -21.42 43.10 -22.89
N ARG A 33 -22.38 43.97 -23.20
CA ARG A 33 -23.47 44.53 -22.39
C ARG A 33 -24.79 44.15 -23.06
N LEU A 34 -25.88 43.96 -22.30
CA LEU A 34 -27.30 44.25 -22.64
C LEU A 34 -28.17 44.04 -21.36
N LYS A 35 -28.64 45.13 -20.69
CA LYS A 35 -30.03 45.69 -20.63
C LYS A 35 -31.11 44.67 -20.20
N SER A 36 -32.10 44.90 -19.34
CA SER A 36 -32.74 46.05 -18.64
C SER A 36 -33.82 45.43 -17.70
N SER A 37 -34.22 45.98 -16.53
CA SER A 37 -35.27 47.02 -16.41
C SER A 37 -35.74 47.16 -14.94
N LEU A 38 -35.99 48.43 -14.53
CA LEU A 38 -36.97 49.03 -13.57
C LEU A 38 -37.41 48.26 -12.29
N SER A 39 -37.61 48.86 -11.10
CA SER A 39 -38.12 50.19 -10.72
C SER A 39 -37.88 50.47 -9.22
N SER A 40 -37.69 51.75 -8.85
CA SER A 40 -37.78 52.30 -7.48
C SER A 40 -39.03 53.18 -7.34
N PRO A 41 -39.55 53.33 -6.11
CA PRO A 41 -39.73 54.67 -5.50
C PRO A 41 -39.44 54.61 -3.98
N THR A 42 -39.25 55.65 -3.15
CA THR A 42 -39.11 57.11 -3.20
C THR A 42 -38.58 57.51 -1.81
N VAL A 43 -37.93 58.67 -1.73
CA VAL A 43 -37.37 59.29 -0.52
C VAL A 43 -38.44 60.09 0.21
N ASP A 44 -38.50 59.98 1.54
CA ASP A 44 -39.09 60.99 2.43
C ASP A 44 -38.20 61.21 3.66
N SER A 45 -38.13 62.47 4.09
CA SER A 45 -37.13 63.06 4.97
C SER A 45 -37.64 63.37 6.39
N CYS A 46 -36.75 63.16 7.38
CA CYS A 46 -36.62 63.80 8.72
C CYS A 46 -37.71 63.53 9.80
N PRO A 47 -37.38 63.56 11.13
CA PRO A 47 -36.35 64.39 11.77
C PRO A 47 -35.40 63.69 12.77
N PHE A 48 -34.32 64.42 13.08
CA PHE A 48 -33.38 64.18 14.17
C PHE A 48 -34.06 64.12 15.54
N SER A 49 -33.93 63.00 16.24
CA SER A 49 -34.06 62.93 17.70
C SER A 49 -32.73 62.45 18.30
N LYS A 50 -32.11 63.30 19.12
CA LYS A 50 -30.94 62.96 19.93
C LYS A 50 -31.30 61.83 20.89
N LEU A 51 -30.76 60.63 20.67
CA LEU A 51 -30.80 59.55 21.66
C LEU A 51 -29.56 59.68 22.55
N ASN A 52 -29.75 60.17 23.78
CA ASN A 52 -28.75 60.09 24.83
C ASN A 52 -28.63 58.62 25.28
N ILE A 53 -27.62 57.90 24.81
CA ILE A 53 -27.24 56.60 25.38
C ILE A 53 -26.32 56.87 26.56
N SER A 54 -26.87 56.81 27.77
CA SER A 54 -26.10 56.75 29.00
C SER A 54 -25.39 55.40 29.09
N PHE A 55 -24.05 55.39 29.06
CA PHE A 55 -23.26 54.23 29.43
C PHE A 55 -23.45 53.97 30.94
N HIS A 56 -24.21 52.93 31.29
CA HIS A 56 -24.13 52.34 32.62
C HIS A 56 -22.85 51.48 32.68
N CYS A 57 -21.81 52.03 33.30
CA CYS A 57 -20.64 51.27 33.71
C CYS A 57 -21.08 50.29 34.81
N SER A 58 -21.47 49.09 34.39
CA SER A 58 -21.71 47.98 35.30
C SER A 58 -20.36 47.50 35.78
N SER A 59 -20.10 47.61 37.09
CA SER A 59 -18.94 47.02 37.76
C SER A 59 -18.76 45.58 37.26
N SER A 60 -17.65 45.35 36.56
CA SER A 60 -17.17 44.02 36.23
C SER A 60 -16.88 43.30 37.54
N ARG A 61 -17.81 42.42 37.96
CA ARG A 61 -17.51 41.43 38.99
C ARG A 61 -16.37 40.58 38.45
N MET A 62 -15.17 40.75 39.03
CA MET A 62 -14.07 39.82 38.80
C MET A 62 -14.59 38.41 39.07
N ALA A 63 -14.44 37.51 38.10
CA ALA A 63 -14.73 36.11 38.32
C ALA A 63 -13.94 35.62 39.54
N SER A 64 -14.61 34.91 40.45
CA SER A 64 -13.98 34.36 41.65
C SER A 64 -12.73 33.55 41.26
N PRO A 65 -11.60 33.67 41.98
CA PRO A 65 -10.37 32.93 41.67
C PRO A 65 -10.58 31.42 41.61
N THR A 66 -11.61 30.90 42.29
CA THR A 66 -12.08 29.50 42.21
C THR A 66 -12.71 29.12 40.88
N ILE A 67 -13.44 30.02 40.21
CA ILE A 67 -14.07 29.74 38.92
C ILE A 67 -13.01 29.73 37.81
N LEU A 68 -12.04 30.64 37.89
CA LEU A 68 -10.94 30.72 36.93
C LEU A 68 -10.02 29.49 37.02
N THR A 69 -9.77 28.98 38.22
CA THR A 69 -9.02 27.73 38.45
C THR A 69 -9.79 26.49 37.99
N LEU A 70 -11.11 26.42 38.23
CA LEU A 70 -11.94 25.32 37.72
C LEU A 70 -12.00 25.28 36.18
N VAL A 71 -12.10 26.45 35.52
CA VAL A 71 -12.09 26.54 34.06
C VAL A 71 -10.71 26.18 33.49
N THR A 72 -9.61 26.59 34.13
CA THR A 72 -8.26 26.16 33.71
C THR A 72 -8.01 24.68 33.95
N LEU A 73 -8.49 24.08 35.05
CA LEU A 73 -8.45 22.63 35.29
C LEU A 73 -9.34 21.83 34.33
N LEU A 74 -10.47 22.39 33.88
CA LEU A 74 -11.30 21.79 32.83
C LEU A 74 -10.59 21.86 31.47
N LEU A 75 -9.99 23.00 31.14
CA LEU A 75 -9.24 23.19 29.89
C LEU A 75 -7.95 22.33 29.84
N LEU A 76 -7.30 22.11 30.99
CA LEU A 76 -6.17 21.20 31.14
C LEU A 76 -6.59 19.72 31.08
N ASN A 77 -7.82 19.36 31.44
CA ASN A 77 -8.37 18.01 31.25
C ASN A 77 -8.92 17.77 29.83
N THR A 78 -9.26 18.81 29.07
CA THR A 78 -9.61 18.72 27.64
C THR A 78 -8.42 18.90 26.71
N ALA A 79 -7.23 19.12 27.24
CA ALA A 79 -5.99 18.95 26.48
C ALA A 79 -5.79 17.45 26.25
N SER A 80 -6.63 16.85 25.41
CA SER A 80 -6.27 15.64 24.70
C SER A 80 -4.90 15.91 24.10
N PHE A 81 -3.90 15.11 24.49
CA PHE A 81 -2.63 15.09 23.79
C PHE A 81 -2.98 14.77 22.33
N ILE A 82 -3.02 15.81 21.50
CA ILE A 82 -3.01 15.63 20.05
C ILE A 82 -1.59 15.14 19.79
N PHE A 83 -1.41 13.81 19.85
CA PHE A 83 -0.29 13.17 19.20
C PHE A 83 -0.52 13.42 17.71
N ALA A 84 0.03 14.53 17.23
CA ALA A 84 0.20 14.73 15.80
C ALA A 84 1.18 13.66 15.30
N ALA A 85 1.05 13.31 14.02
CA ALA A 85 1.99 12.45 13.30
C ALA A 85 3.43 12.64 13.78
N GLN A 86 4.15 11.53 13.98
CA GLN A 86 5.50 11.52 14.54
C GLN A 86 6.37 12.62 13.92
N GLU A 87 7.04 13.41 14.76
CA GLU A 87 7.90 14.50 14.30
C GLU A 87 8.95 13.95 13.32
N GLY A 88 8.94 14.45 12.08
CA GLY A 88 9.80 13.96 11.00
C GLY A 88 9.20 12.88 10.08
N ALA A 89 7.98 12.39 10.34
CA ALA A 89 7.34 11.40 9.46
C ALA A 89 6.88 11.97 8.12
N LEU A 90 6.59 13.29 8.05
CA LEU A 90 6.11 13.95 6.83
C LEU A 90 7.17 13.87 5.73
N ILE A 91 6.81 13.28 4.59
CA ILE A 91 7.64 13.23 3.40
C ILE A 91 7.33 14.46 2.54
N SER A 92 8.33 15.31 2.34
CA SER A 92 8.21 16.52 1.51
C SER A 92 8.74 16.34 0.08
N HIS A 93 9.56 15.31 -0.14
CA HIS A 93 10.18 15.01 -1.43
C HIS A 93 10.49 13.52 -1.55
N LEU A 94 10.34 12.96 -2.76
CA LEU A 94 10.80 11.61 -3.11
C LEU A 94 11.82 11.70 -4.25
N PRO A 95 13.01 11.08 -4.11
CA PRO A 95 13.96 11.00 -5.20
C PRO A 95 13.32 10.39 -6.46
N GLY A 96 13.57 11.02 -7.61
CA GLY A 96 13.01 10.60 -8.88
C GLY A 96 11.65 11.22 -9.21
N PHE A 97 10.98 11.88 -8.26
CA PHE A 97 9.75 12.63 -8.52
C PHE A 97 9.99 14.14 -8.55
N ASN A 98 9.80 14.74 -9.73
CA ASN A 98 9.91 16.19 -9.92
C ASN A 98 8.49 16.80 -9.99
N GLY A 99 7.95 17.18 -8.83
CA GLY A 99 6.62 17.79 -8.74
C GLY A 99 6.17 17.95 -7.29
N ASN A 100 5.00 18.55 -7.10
CA ASN A 100 4.32 18.60 -5.81
C ASN A 100 3.50 17.32 -5.62
N PHE A 101 3.48 16.77 -4.40
CA PHE A 101 2.59 15.65 -4.10
C PHE A 101 1.12 16.07 -4.20
N PRO A 102 0.24 15.21 -4.77
CA PRO A 102 -1.19 15.46 -4.80
C PRO A 102 -1.85 15.54 -3.42
N SER A 103 -1.29 14.83 -2.43
CA SER A 103 -1.74 14.79 -1.04
C SER A 103 -0.52 14.70 -0.10
N LYS A 104 -0.75 14.60 1.22
CA LYS A 104 0.36 14.43 2.17
C LYS A 104 0.78 12.97 2.27
N HIS A 105 2.08 12.79 2.45
CA HIS A 105 2.70 11.48 2.57
C HIS A 105 3.48 11.42 3.87
N TYR A 106 3.45 10.27 4.54
CA TYR A 106 4.14 10.05 5.79
C TYR A 106 4.85 8.70 5.75
N ALA A 107 6.02 8.57 6.36
CA ALA A 107 6.66 7.29 6.53
C ALA A 107 7.37 7.22 7.87
N GLY A 108 7.43 6.03 8.46
CA GLY A 108 8.04 5.86 9.77
C GLY A 108 7.94 4.44 10.28
N TYR A 109 8.18 4.28 11.57
CA TYR A 109 8.19 2.99 12.24
C TYR A 109 7.23 2.98 13.42
N VAL A 110 6.57 1.85 13.63
CA VAL A 110 5.82 1.55 14.85
C VAL A 110 6.49 0.37 15.53
N THR A 111 6.89 0.55 16.79
CA THR A 111 7.44 -0.54 17.60
C THR A 111 6.31 -1.45 18.07
N VAL A 112 6.29 -2.70 17.65
CA VAL A 112 5.26 -3.70 18.03
C VAL A 112 5.71 -4.58 19.21
N ASP A 113 7.00 -4.53 19.54
CA ASP A 113 7.59 -5.21 20.69
C ASP A 113 8.85 -4.48 21.16
N GLU A 114 8.75 -3.77 22.28
CA GLU A 114 9.85 -3.01 22.85
C GLU A 114 10.98 -3.91 23.35
N SER A 115 10.64 -5.12 23.84
CA SER A 115 11.62 -6.02 24.47
C SER A 115 12.56 -6.64 23.44
N HIS A 116 12.04 -6.95 22.26
CA HIS A 116 12.83 -7.48 21.15
C HIS A 116 13.31 -6.38 20.20
N GLY A 117 12.88 -5.13 20.38
CA GLY A 117 13.15 -4.04 19.46
C GLY A 117 12.60 -4.34 18.06
N ARG A 118 11.33 -4.79 18.00
CA ARG A 118 10.65 -5.14 16.74
C ARG A 118 9.86 -3.95 16.23
N HIS A 119 10.25 -3.46 15.05
CA HIS A 119 9.72 -2.25 14.44
C HIS A 119 9.17 -2.56 13.05
N LEU A 120 7.91 -2.20 12.80
CA LEU A 120 7.30 -2.31 11.48
C LEU A 120 7.29 -0.94 10.80
N PHE A 121 7.83 -0.89 9.58
CA PHE A 121 7.86 0.27 8.72
C PHE A 121 6.52 0.42 7.98
N TYR A 122 6.06 1.66 7.84
CA TYR A 122 4.91 1.99 7.00
C TYR A 122 5.21 3.18 6.10
N TYR A 123 4.55 3.19 4.94
CA TYR A 123 4.37 4.37 4.12
C TYR A 123 2.87 4.69 4.04
N PHE A 124 2.47 5.88 4.47
CA PHE A 124 1.09 6.35 4.49
C PHE A 124 0.87 7.48 3.48
N VAL A 125 -0.21 7.38 2.72
CA VAL A 125 -0.63 8.38 1.72
C VAL A 125 -2.03 8.85 2.09
N GLU A 126 -2.20 10.14 2.35
CA GLU A 126 -3.53 10.73 2.53
C GLU A 126 -4.31 10.70 1.20
N SER A 127 -5.64 10.67 1.28
CA SER A 127 -6.50 10.77 0.11
C SER A 127 -6.27 12.08 -0.66
N GLU A 128 -6.29 12.03 -1.99
CA GLU A 128 -6.33 13.22 -2.85
C GLU A 128 -7.70 13.91 -2.81
N GLY A 129 -8.73 13.23 -2.30
CA GLY A 129 -10.09 13.74 -2.13
C GLY A 129 -10.27 14.48 -0.80
N ASN A 130 -10.95 13.85 0.15
CA ASN A 130 -11.15 14.37 1.49
C ASN A 130 -10.58 13.40 2.55
N PRO A 131 -9.29 13.55 2.93
CA PRO A 131 -8.64 12.68 3.91
C PRO A 131 -9.43 12.43 5.19
N ALA A 132 -10.14 13.44 5.69
CA ALA A 132 -10.92 13.36 6.93
C ALA A 132 -12.24 12.58 6.81
N LYS A 133 -12.66 12.20 5.60
CA LYS A 133 -13.91 11.46 5.36
C LYS A 133 -13.72 10.20 4.54
N ASP A 134 -12.74 10.19 3.65
CA ASP A 134 -12.47 9.07 2.76
C ASP A 134 -11.97 7.86 3.57
N PRO A 135 -12.24 6.62 3.12
CA PRO A 135 -11.82 5.42 3.84
C PRO A 135 -10.32 5.39 4.12
N LEU A 136 -9.95 4.78 5.25
CA LEU A 136 -8.57 4.37 5.53
C LEU A 136 -8.41 2.89 5.13
N VAL A 137 -7.39 2.61 4.34
CA VAL A 137 -7.14 1.30 3.76
C VAL A 137 -5.74 0.84 4.16
N LEU A 138 -5.63 -0.32 4.81
CA LEU A 138 -4.35 -1.00 4.96
C LEU A 138 -4.11 -1.88 3.72
N TRP A 139 -2.92 -1.81 3.13
CA TRP A 139 -2.47 -2.68 2.04
C TRP A 139 -1.31 -3.57 2.50
N LEU A 140 -1.41 -4.87 2.16
CA LEU A 140 -0.43 -5.91 2.45
C LEU A 140 -0.12 -6.73 1.19
N ASN A 141 1.13 -6.69 0.72
CA ASN A 141 1.61 -7.68 -0.24
C ASN A 141 1.89 -9.04 0.47
N GLY A 142 1.96 -10.11 -0.31
CA GLY A 142 2.12 -11.48 0.19
C GLY A 142 3.58 -11.96 0.29
N GLY A 143 3.90 -13.03 -0.44
CA GLY A 143 5.20 -13.70 -0.42
C GLY A 143 5.09 -15.14 0.08
N PRO A 144 5.15 -15.43 1.40
CA PRO A 144 5.46 -14.55 2.54
C PRO A 144 6.77 -13.76 2.41
N GLY A 145 6.79 -12.55 2.95
CA GLY A 145 8.02 -11.76 3.09
C GLY A 145 8.30 -10.75 1.97
N CYS A 146 7.33 -10.50 1.08
CA CYS A 146 7.42 -9.42 0.10
C CYS A 146 7.02 -8.09 0.75
N SER A 147 7.71 -7.00 0.38
CA SER A 147 7.43 -5.66 0.90
C SER A 147 6.14 -5.10 0.29
N SER A 148 5.35 -4.42 1.11
CA SER A 148 4.15 -3.73 0.65
C SER A 148 4.46 -2.45 -0.12
N PHE A 149 5.73 -2.05 -0.17
CA PHE A 149 6.18 -1.01 -1.07
C PHE A 149 6.04 -1.43 -2.54
N ASP A 150 5.95 -2.74 -2.84
CA ASP A 150 5.61 -3.25 -4.17
C ASP A 150 4.29 -2.64 -4.67
N GLY A 151 3.21 -2.76 -3.87
CA GLY A 151 1.93 -2.14 -4.20
C GLY A 151 1.94 -0.62 -4.27
N PHE A 152 2.91 0.03 -3.61
CA PHE A 152 3.08 1.47 -3.68
C PHE A 152 3.67 1.95 -5.02
N VAL A 153 4.67 1.26 -5.59
CA VAL A 153 5.34 1.71 -6.83
C VAL A 153 4.96 0.96 -8.11
N TYR A 154 4.46 -0.28 -8.02
CA TYR A 154 4.19 -1.13 -9.19
C TYR A 154 2.70 -1.39 -9.44
N GLU A 155 1.85 -1.19 -8.43
CA GLU A 155 0.42 -1.56 -8.55
C GLU A 155 -0.49 -0.32 -8.54
N HIS A 156 -0.87 0.14 -7.35
CA HIS A 156 -1.98 1.11 -7.19
C HIS A 156 -1.63 2.31 -6.31
N GLY A 157 -0.36 2.45 -5.91
CA GLY A 157 0.12 3.65 -5.23
C GLY A 157 0.19 4.88 -6.15
N PRO A 158 0.56 6.04 -5.57
CA PRO A 158 0.46 7.35 -6.23
C PRO A 158 1.47 7.54 -7.36
N PHE A 159 2.48 6.69 -7.47
CA PHE A 159 3.54 6.79 -8.46
C PHE A 159 3.74 5.49 -9.22
N ASN A 160 4.16 5.62 -10.48
CA ASN A 160 4.73 4.56 -11.29
C ASN A 160 6.16 4.95 -11.68
N PHE A 161 7.01 3.95 -11.94
CA PHE A 161 8.27 4.21 -12.63
C PHE A 161 8.02 4.60 -14.09
N LYS A 162 8.75 5.61 -14.58
CA LYS A 162 8.90 5.82 -16.02
C LYS A 162 9.76 4.69 -16.61
N PRO A 163 9.62 4.39 -17.91
CA PRO A 163 10.53 3.50 -18.61
C PRO A 163 12.00 3.88 -18.33
N GLY A 164 12.80 2.88 -17.95
CA GLY A 164 14.18 3.07 -17.53
C GLY A 164 15.03 3.78 -18.58
N LYS A 165 15.92 4.66 -18.12
CA LYS A 165 17.00 5.26 -18.91
C LYS A 165 18.27 4.40 -18.80
N GLU A 166 19.41 4.94 -19.22
CA GLU A 166 20.72 4.29 -19.09
C GLU A 166 20.94 3.68 -17.70
N VAL A 167 21.52 2.48 -17.69
CA VAL A 167 21.83 1.71 -16.49
C VAL A 167 22.70 2.55 -15.55
N GLY A 168 22.30 2.64 -14.28
CA GLY A 168 23.04 3.35 -13.23
C GLY A 168 22.47 4.71 -12.82
N ASN A 169 21.47 5.24 -13.54
CA ASN A 169 20.75 6.44 -13.12
C ASN A 169 19.64 6.15 -12.11
N LEU A 170 19.27 7.16 -11.32
CA LEU A 170 18.12 7.08 -10.42
C LEU A 170 16.83 6.88 -11.25
N PRO A 171 15.95 5.94 -10.88
CA PRO A 171 14.65 5.79 -11.52
C PRO A 171 13.82 7.07 -11.42
N GLU A 172 13.14 7.43 -12.51
CA GLU A 172 12.19 8.54 -12.51
C GLU A 172 10.79 8.04 -12.17
N LEU A 173 10.09 8.78 -11.32
CA LEU A 173 8.71 8.56 -10.94
C LEU A 173 7.79 9.48 -11.74
N GLN A 174 6.59 8.98 -12.04
CA GLN A 174 5.48 9.76 -12.59
C GLN A 174 4.19 9.43 -11.83
N LEU A 175 3.23 10.35 -11.80
CA LEU A 175 1.95 10.12 -11.14
C LEU A 175 1.20 8.95 -11.77
N ASN A 176 0.57 8.12 -10.93
CA ASN A 176 -0.35 7.09 -11.35
C ASN A 176 -1.77 7.67 -11.47
N PRO A 177 -2.33 7.80 -12.69
CA PRO A 177 -3.68 8.36 -12.86
C PRO A 177 -4.79 7.46 -12.28
N PHE A 178 -4.48 6.19 -11.98
CA PHE A 178 -5.40 5.21 -11.41
C PHE A 178 -5.08 4.87 -9.95
N SER A 179 -4.30 5.71 -9.26
CA SER A 179 -3.96 5.46 -7.87
C SER A 179 -5.20 5.35 -7.00
N TRP A 180 -5.16 4.41 -6.06
CA TRP A 180 -6.20 4.28 -5.04
C TRP A 180 -6.21 5.46 -4.06
N SER A 181 -5.11 6.22 -3.95
CA SER A 181 -5.08 7.45 -3.12
C SER A 181 -6.07 8.50 -3.59
N LYS A 182 -6.60 8.38 -4.82
CA LYS A 182 -7.64 9.27 -5.34
C LYS A 182 -8.95 9.24 -4.55
N VAL A 183 -9.21 8.15 -3.83
CA VAL A 183 -10.48 7.91 -3.13
C VAL A 183 -10.29 7.33 -1.72
N SER A 184 -9.06 7.20 -1.24
CA SER A 184 -8.76 6.59 0.05
C SER A 184 -7.44 7.08 0.64
N ASN A 185 -7.36 7.07 1.96
CA ASN A 185 -6.10 7.15 2.68
C ASN A 185 -5.51 5.72 2.74
N ILE A 186 -4.23 5.53 2.43
CA ILE A 186 -3.66 4.18 2.27
C ILE A 186 -2.39 4.03 3.10
N ILE A 187 -2.34 2.98 3.91
CA ILE A 187 -1.16 2.52 4.65
C ILE A 187 -0.57 1.32 3.92
N TYR A 188 0.65 1.45 3.43
CA TYR A 188 1.47 0.35 2.92
C TYR A 188 2.36 -0.13 4.07
N LEU A 189 2.13 -1.34 4.56
CA LEU A 189 2.82 -1.87 5.75
C LEU A 189 3.80 -2.98 5.36
N ASP A 190 5.08 -2.79 5.66
CA ASP A 190 6.05 -3.87 5.57
C ASP A 190 5.90 -4.81 6.77
N SER A 191 5.38 -6.01 6.53
CA SER A 191 5.12 -7.01 7.57
C SER A 191 5.37 -8.42 7.02
N PRO A 192 5.93 -9.36 7.81
CA PRO A 192 6.40 -9.22 9.20
C PRO A 192 7.75 -8.47 9.32
N ALA A 193 8.31 -8.41 10.53
CA ALA A 193 9.66 -7.88 10.75
C ALA A 193 10.70 -8.65 9.91
N GLY A 194 11.64 -7.93 9.29
CA GLY A 194 12.60 -8.45 8.30
C GLY A 194 12.18 -8.21 6.85
N VAL A 195 10.93 -7.84 6.60
CA VAL A 195 10.42 -7.45 5.29
C VAL A 195 10.74 -5.99 4.99
N GLY A 196 11.29 -5.71 3.80
CA GLY A 196 11.54 -4.36 3.32
C GLY A 196 12.36 -3.54 4.30
N MET A 197 11.76 -2.51 4.89
CA MET A 197 12.40 -1.67 5.89
C MET A 197 12.11 -2.08 7.35
N SER A 198 11.15 -2.98 7.58
CA SER A 198 10.83 -3.50 8.93
C SER A 198 11.94 -4.38 9.48
N PHE A 199 12.21 -4.30 10.79
CA PHE A 199 13.32 -5.02 11.41
C PHE A 199 13.05 -5.43 12.86
N SER A 200 13.84 -6.37 13.36
CA SER A 200 13.94 -6.68 14.80
C SER A 200 15.40 -6.65 15.25
N VAL A 201 15.66 -6.17 16.45
CA VAL A 201 17.00 -6.30 17.07
C VAL A 201 17.26 -7.76 17.46
N ASN A 202 16.22 -8.54 17.73
CA ASN A 202 16.31 -9.96 18.03
C ASN A 202 16.15 -10.81 16.76
N GLU A 203 17.22 -11.49 16.34
CA GLU A 203 17.23 -12.34 15.14
C GLU A 203 16.23 -13.49 15.19
N ALA A 204 15.83 -13.95 16.38
CA ALA A 204 14.82 -15.01 16.53
C ALA A 204 13.45 -14.60 15.98
N ASP A 205 13.14 -13.30 15.89
CA ASP A 205 11.87 -12.82 15.35
C ASP A 205 11.72 -12.98 13.83
N TYR A 206 12.81 -13.27 13.12
CA TYR A 206 12.76 -13.55 11.68
C TYR A 206 12.24 -14.96 11.37
N SER A 207 12.22 -15.84 12.37
CA SER A 207 11.43 -17.08 12.34
C SER A 207 10.03 -16.77 12.88
N THR A 208 9.07 -16.61 11.98
CA THR A 208 7.71 -16.17 12.31
C THR A 208 6.66 -17.00 11.57
N GLY A 209 5.39 -16.74 11.85
CA GLY A 209 4.25 -17.39 11.23
C GLY A 209 3.00 -16.54 11.28
N ASP A 210 1.90 -17.06 10.75
CA ASP A 210 0.68 -16.28 10.49
C ASP A 210 0.10 -15.65 11.76
N ILE A 211 0.02 -16.40 12.87
CA ILE A 211 -0.54 -15.92 14.14
C ILE A 211 0.29 -14.77 14.73
N LYS A 212 1.62 -14.89 14.75
CA LYS A 212 2.50 -13.82 15.24
C LYS A 212 2.42 -12.59 14.33
N THR A 213 2.39 -12.80 13.03
CA THR A 213 2.27 -11.72 12.03
C THR A 213 0.95 -10.96 12.17
N ALA A 214 -0.17 -11.66 12.36
CA ALA A 214 -1.48 -11.05 12.61
C ALA A 214 -1.49 -10.28 13.93
N SER A 215 -0.97 -10.87 15.02
CA SER A 215 -0.89 -10.22 16.33
C SER A 215 -0.03 -8.94 16.29
N ASP A 216 1.14 -9.00 15.68
CA ASP A 216 2.03 -7.83 15.56
C ASP A 216 1.43 -6.75 14.63
N SER A 217 0.75 -7.15 13.55
CA SER A 217 0.05 -6.19 12.67
C SER A 217 -1.16 -5.54 13.35
N HIS A 218 -1.85 -6.26 14.25
CA HIS A 218 -2.91 -5.67 15.06
C HIS A 218 -2.34 -4.67 16.08
N LYS A 219 -1.24 -4.99 16.76
CA LYS A 219 -0.52 -4.02 17.61
C LYS A 219 -0.06 -2.80 16.83
N PHE A 220 0.44 -3.00 15.61
CA PHE A 220 0.78 -1.91 14.70
C PHE A 220 -0.42 -0.99 14.49
N LEU A 221 -1.60 -1.53 14.13
CA LEU A 221 -2.80 -0.73 13.90
C LEU A 221 -3.21 0.07 15.14
N LEU A 222 -3.26 -0.58 16.31
CA LEU A 222 -3.64 0.10 17.56
C LEU A 222 -2.71 1.30 17.85
N LYS A 223 -1.39 1.09 17.76
CA LYS A 223 -0.40 2.15 17.95
C LYS A 223 -0.41 3.19 16.83
N TRP A 224 -0.68 2.79 15.59
CA TRP A 224 -0.77 3.71 14.46
C TRP A 224 -1.95 4.66 14.62
N PHE A 225 -3.12 4.17 15.05
CA PHE A 225 -4.27 5.03 15.35
C PHE A 225 -4.05 5.96 16.56
N GLU A 226 -3.16 5.60 17.49
CA GLU A 226 -2.73 6.53 18.55
C GLU A 226 -1.84 7.66 18.01
N LEU A 227 -1.03 7.38 16.98
CA LEU A 227 -0.17 8.36 16.31
C LEU A 227 -0.94 9.26 15.32
N TYR A 228 -2.06 8.77 14.80
CA TYR A 228 -2.88 9.43 13.78
C TYR A 228 -4.36 9.44 14.23
N PRO A 229 -4.68 10.06 15.38
CA PRO A 229 -6.02 10.00 15.98
C PRO A 229 -7.11 10.64 15.10
N GLU A 230 -6.75 11.53 14.18
CA GLU A 230 -7.67 12.16 13.24
C GLU A 230 -8.32 11.17 12.26
N PHE A 231 -7.75 9.97 12.08
CA PHE A 231 -8.30 8.93 11.20
C PHE A 231 -9.18 7.91 11.92
N ILE A 232 -9.39 8.03 13.23
CA ILE A 232 -10.10 7.01 14.01
C ILE A 232 -11.56 6.81 13.57
N GLU A 233 -12.19 7.90 13.11
CA GLU A 233 -13.59 7.89 12.64
C GLU A 233 -13.71 7.43 11.19
N ASN A 234 -12.60 7.36 10.43
CA ASN A 234 -12.63 6.96 9.02
C ASN A 234 -13.07 5.49 8.89
N PRO A 235 -13.91 5.15 7.90
CA PRO A 235 -14.20 3.76 7.58
C PRO A 235 -12.91 3.00 7.28
N PHE A 236 -12.60 1.95 8.05
CA PHE A 236 -11.34 1.21 7.93
C PHE A 236 -11.52 -0.12 7.20
N TYR A 237 -10.65 -0.39 6.22
CA TYR A 237 -10.60 -1.64 5.46
C TYR A 237 -9.20 -2.25 5.48
N ILE A 238 -9.13 -3.57 5.57
CA ILE A 238 -7.88 -4.33 5.45
C ILE A 238 -7.83 -4.96 4.07
N THR A 239 -6.77 -4.76 3.32
CA THR A 239 -6.66 -5.23 1.94
C THR A 239 -5.28 -5.81 1.67
N GLY A 240 -5.18 -6.67 0.67
CA GLY A 240 -3.90 -7.24 0.27
C GLY A 240 -4.02 -8.27 -0.84
N GLU A 241 -2.88 -8.83 -1.23
CA GLU A 241 -2.79 -9.79 -2.32
C GLU A 241 -1.89 -11.02 -2.04
N SER A 242 -2.04 -12.05 -2.87
CA SER A 242 -1.19 -13.25 -2.82
C SER A 242 -1.25 -13.94 -1.44
N TYR A 243 -0.14 -14.18 -0.76
CA TYR A 243 -0.16 -14.74 0.60
C TYR A 243 -0.89 -13.86 1.63
N ALA A 244 -1.18 -12.59 1.32
CA ALA A 244 -2.09 -11.80 2.14
C ALA A 244 -3.54 -12.34 2.13
N GLY A 245 -3.87 -13.34 1.29
CA GLY A 245 -5.05 -14.17 1.48
C GLY A 245 -5.10 -14.91 2.83
N VAL A 246 -3.96 -15.07 3.52
CA VAL A 246 -3.86 -15.49 4.92
C VAL A 246 -3.75 -14.29 5.86
N TYR A 247 -2.90 -13.31 5.56
CA TYR A 247 -2.69 -12.15 6.43
C TYR A 247 -3.96 -11.33 6.66
N VAL A 248 -4.71 -11.04 5.60
CA VAL A 248 -5.89 -10.19 5.65
C VAL A 248 -6.99 -10.80 6.51
N PRO A 249 -7.42 -12.06 6.33
CA PRO A 249 -8.43 -12.67 7.22
C PRO A 249 -7.96 -12.85 8.66
N THR A 250 -6.70 -13.26 8.88
CA THR A 250 -6.17 -13.47 10.24
C THR A 250 -6.08 -12.16 11.01
N LEU A 251 -5.57 -11.09 10.39
CA LEU A 251 -5.58 -9.74 10.98
C LEU A 251 -7.00 -9.20 11.17
N SER A 252 -7.90 -9.43 10.21
CA SER A 252 -9.31 -9.01 10.34
C SER A 252 -9.99 -9.68 11.53
N ALA A 253 -9.67 -10.95 11.81
CA ALA A 253 -10.17 -11.66 12.97
C ALA A 253 -9.62 -11.08 14.29
N GLU A 254 -8.32 -10.77 14.34
CA GLU A 254 -7.69 -10.09 15.49
C GLU A 254 -8.35 -8.73 15.78
N VAL A 255 -8.58 -7.91 14.74
CA VAL A 255 -9.26 -6.62 14.86
C VAL A 255 -10.71 -6.79 15.32
N ALA A 256 -11.45 -7.74 14.75
CA ALA A 256 -12.84 -8.00 15.13
C ALA A 256 -12.96 -8.45 16.59
N GLU A 257 -12.07 -9.33 17.07
CA GLU A 257 -12.05 -9.73 18.48
C GLU A 257 -11.64 -8.57 19.38
N GLY A 258 -10.65 -7.76 18.96
CA GLY A 258 -10.27 -6.54 19.66
C GLY A 258 -11.44 -5.57 19.87
N ILE A 259 -12.25 -5.35 18.84
CA ILE A 259 -13.48 -4.55 18.92
C ILE A 259 -14.48 -5.19 19.90
N LYS A 260 -14.70 -6.50 19.78
CA LYS A 260 -15.66 -7.25 20.61
C LYS A 260 -15.33 -7.20 22.10
N VAL A 261 -14.04 -7.26 22.47
CA VAL A 261 -13.60 -7.18 23.87
C VAL A 261 -13.30 -5.74 24.33
N GLY A 262 -13.48 -4.75 23.44
CA GLY A 262 -13.37 -3.34 23.78
C GLY A 262 -11.94 -2.78 23.87
N ILE A 263 -10.98 -3.39 23.16
CA ILE A 263 -9.61 -2.87 23.05
C ILE A 263 -9.65 -1.46 22.46
N LYS A 264 -8.83 -0.56 23.02
CA LYS A 264 -8.69 0.83 22.57
C LYS A 264 -7.40 1.02 21.77
N PRO A 265 -7.41 1.91 20.75
CA PRO A 265 -8.58 2.62 20.22
C PRO A 265 -9.55 1.68 19.48
N ILE A 266 -10.86 1.98 19.48
CA ILE A 266 -11.83 1.15 18.75
C ILE A 266 -11.74 1.50 17.26
N ILE A 267 -11.27 0.54 16.47
CA ILE A 267 -11.11 0.70 15.02
C ILE A 267 -12.49 0.66 14.34
N ASN A 268 -12.80 1.63 13.48
CA ASN A 268 -14.03 1.69 12.69
C ASN A 268 -14.03 0.69 11.51
N PHE A 269 -13.79 -0.58 11.80
CA PHE A 269 -13.59 -1.65 10.81
C PHE A 269 -14.88 -1.97 10.04
N LYS A 270 -14.80 -1.98 8.71
CA LYS A 270 -15.96 -2.21 7.81
C LYS A 270 -15.87 -3.48 6.98
N GLY A 271 -14.67 -3.98 6.73
CA GLY A 271 -14.48 -5.21 5.97
C GLY A 271 -13.08 -5.31 5.38
N TYR A 272 -12.89 -6.32 4.55
CA TYR A 272 -11.62 -6.57 3.92
C TYR A 272 -11.76 -6.94 2.44
N MET A 273 -10.66 -6.85 1.69
CA MET A 273 -10.59 -7.26 0.27
C MET A 273 -9.30 -8.03 0.02
N ILE A 274 -9.37 -9.07 -0.80
CA ILE A 274 -8.21 -9.91 -1.14
C ILE A 274 -8.12 -10.02 -2.66
N GLY A 275 -6.98 -9.61 -3.23
CA GLY A 275 -6.64 -9.81 -4.63
C GLY A 275 -5.85 -11.10 -4.81
N ASN A 276 -6.32 -12.01 -5.66
CA ASN A 276 -5.56 -13.22 -6.06
C ASN A 276 -4.92 -13.98 -4.89
N GLY A 277 -5.64 -14.09 -3.77
CA GLY A 277 -5.08 -14.57 -2.52
C GLY A 277 -5.04 -16.09 -2.41
N VAL A 278 -4.10 -16.59 -1.61
CA VAL A 278 -4.10 -17.98 -1.13
C VAL A 278 -5.20 -18.15 -0.09
N THR A 279 -5.99 -19.23 -0.19
CA THR A 279 -7.12 -19.44 0.71
C THR A 279 -7.16 -20.84 1.28
N ASP A 280 -6.85 -21.85 0.48
CA ASP A 280 -6.86 -23.24 0.91
C ASP A 280 -5.94 -24.07 0.01
N GLU A 281 -5.00 -24.79 0.63
CA GLU A 281 -3.98 -25.56 -0.09
C GLU A 281 -4.58 -26.62 -1.03
N LYS A 282 -5.71 -27.21 -0.64
CA LYS A 282 -6.38 -28.22 -1.45
C LYS A 282 -7.16 -27.56 -2.59
N PHE A 283 -8.02 -26.59 -2.31
CA PHE A 283 -8.84 -25.96 -3.34
C PHE A 283 -7.97 -25.24 -4.38
N ASP A 284 -6.97 -24.48 -3.93
CA ASP A 284 -6.10 -23.73 -4.83
C ASP A 284 -5.11 -24.67 -5.55
N GLY A 285 -4.56 -25.66 -4.84
CA GLY A 285 -3.64 -26.65 -5.41
C GLY A 285 -4.30 -27.59 -6.43
N ASP A 286 -5.56 -27.97 -6.21
CA ASP A 286 -6.35 -28.76 -7.16
C ASP A 286 -6.81 -27.95 -8.38
N ALA A 287 -6.74 -26.62 -8.33
CA ALA A 287 -7.16 -25.78 -9.45
C ALA A 287 -6.07 -25.66 -10.54
N LEU A 288 -4.80 -25.94 -10.26
CA LEU A 288 -3.71 -25.77 -11.25
C LEU A 288 -3.91 -26.61 -12.51
N VAL A 289 -4.12 -27.92 -12.37
CA VAL A 289 -4.18 -28.83 -13.53
C VAL A 289 -5.38 -28.50 -14.44
N PRO A 290 -6.60 -28.31 -13.92
CA PRO A 290 -7.73 -27.84 -14.72
C PRO A 290 -7.54 -26.45 -15.32
N PHE A 291 -6.84 -25.55 -14.61
CA PHE A 291 -6.50 -24.23 -15.13
C PHE A 291 -5.54 -24.33 -16.33
N ALA A 292 -4.44 -25.06 -16.18
CA ALA A 292 -3.44 -25.23 -17.21
C ALA A 292 -4.04 -25.86 -18.48
N HIS A 293 -4.88 -26.89 -18.32
CA HIS A 293 -5.61 -27.48 -19.44
C HIS A 293 -6.62 -26.50 -20.04
N GLY A 294 -7.42 -25.85 -19.20
CA GLY A 294 -8.44 -24.89 -19.62
C GLY A 294 -7.87 -23.69 -20.36
N MET A 295 -6.62 -23.30 -20.08
CA MET A 295 -5.88 -22.22 -20.75
C MET A 295 -5.06 -22.70 -21.95
N GLY A 296 -5.09 -24.00 -22.28
CA GLY A 296 -4.35 -24.57 -23.41
C GLY A 296 -2.84 -24.63 -23.17
N LEU A 297 -2.39 -24.64 -21.91
CA LEU A 297 -0.98 -24.71 -21.53
C LEU A 297 -0.44 -26.14 -21.58
N ILE A 298 -1.31 -27.13 -21.42
CA ILE A 298 -0.99 -28.57 -21.50
C ILE A 298 -1.90 -29.30 -22.49
N SER A 299 -1.46 -30.45 -23.00
CA SER A 299 -2.23 -31.24 -23.96
C SER A 299 -3.42 -31.98 -23.33
N ASP A 300 -4.42 -32.31 -24.14
CA ASP A 300 -5.56 -33.15 -23.73
C ASP A 300 -5.09 -34.52 -23.18
N GLU A 301 -4.07 -35.10 -23.80
CA GLU A 301 -3.48 -36.38 -23.37
C GLU A 301 -2.86 -36.27 -21.99
N LEU A 302 -1.99 -35.28 -21.77
CA LEU A 302 -1.34 -35.07 -20.47
C LEU A 302 -2.37 -34.79 -19.37
N PHE A 303 -3.41 -34.02 -19.68
CA PHE A 303 -4.51 -33.76 -18.74
C PHE A 303 -5.26 -35.05 -18.38
N GLN A 304 -5.68 -35.86 -19.37
CA GLN A 304 -6.42 -37.10 -19.13
C GLN A 304 -5.59 -38.13 -18.34
N GLU A 305 -4.32 -38.30 -18.69
CA GLU A 305 -3.41 -39.19 -17.99
C GLU A 305 -3.16 -38.74 -16.55
N THR A 306 -2.98 -37.44 -16.32
CA THR A 306 -2.81 -36.88 -14.97
C THR A 306 -4.08 -37.09 -14.15
N ASN A 307 -5.25 -36.82 -14.74
CA ASN A 307 -6.52 -37.02 -14.05
C ASN A 307 -6.75 -38.48 -13.65
N ALA A 308 -6.38 -39.44 -14.52
CA ALA A 308 -6.45 -40.86 -14.22
C ALA A 308 -5.46 -41.28 -13.12
N ALA A 309 -4.23 -40.76 -13.13
CA ALA A 309 -3.21 -41.09 -12.13
C ALA A 309 -3.50 -40.47 -10.74
N CYS A 310 -4.07 -39.27 -10.71
CA CYS A 310 -4.29 -38.47 -9.51
C CYS A 310 -5.73 -38.55 -8.96
N SER A 311 -6.66 -39.21 -9.65
CA SER A 311 -8.08 -39.29 -9.27
C SER A 311 -8.74 -37.91 -9.01
N GLY A 312 -8.32 -36.89 -9.77
CA GLY A 312 -8.81 -35.51 -9.62
C GLY A 312 -8.31 -34.73 -8.41
N SER A 313 -7.36 -35.28 -7.63
CA SER A 313 -6.70 -34.58 -6.51
C SER A 313 -5.22 -34.38 -6.85
N TYR A 314 -4.85 -33.15 -7.16
CA TYR A 314 -3.51 -32.76 -7.60
C TYR A 314 -2.68 -32.15 -6.47
N TRP A 315 -3.31 -31.53 -5.47
CA TRP A 315 -2.61 -30.83 -4.38
C TRP A 315 -1.67 -31.74 -3.57
N ASN A 316 -2.11 -32.97 -3.29
CA ASN A 316 -1.35 -33.97 -2.53
C ASN A 316 -1.26 -35.28 -3.31
N PRO A 317 -0.17 -35.52 -4.07
CA PRO A 317 0.00 -36.73 -4.85
C PRO A 317 0.17 -37.96 -3.95
N VAL A 318 -0.83 -38.82 -3.92
CA VAL A 318 -0.85 -40.03 -3.06
C VAL A 318 -0.02 -41.20 -3.60
N ASN A 319 0.44 -41.12 -4.85
CA ASN A 319 1.20 -42.19 -5.49
C ASN A 319 2.22 -41.63 -6.48
N LYS A 320 3.25 -42.44 -6.75
CA LYS A 320 4.36 -42.09 -7.65
C LYS A 320 3.91 -41.76 -9.07
N SER A 321 2.87 -42.44 -9.58
CA SER A 321 2.35 -42.18 -10.92
C SER A 321 1.76 -40.78 -11.04
N CYS A 322 1.00 -40.33 -10.05
CA CYS A 322 0.48 -38.96 -9.98
C CYS A 322 1.61 -37.95 -9.89
N GLU A 323 2.60 -38.18 -9.01
CA GLU A 323 3.77 -37.33 -8.87
C GLU A 323 4.53 -37.17 -10.19
N GLU A 324 4.82 -38.27 -10.89
CA GLU A 324 5.50 -38.25 -12.20
C GLU A 324 4.71 -37.48 -13.27
N LYS A 325 3.37 -37.53 -13.24
CA LYS A 325 2.52 -36.75 -14.17
C LYS A 325 2.49 -35.27 -13.83
N LEU A 326 2.41 -34.93 -12.54
CA LEU A 326 2.48 -33.53 -12.08
C LEU A 326 3.84 -32.90 -12.40
N THR A 327 4.94 -33.64 -12.24
CA THR A 327 6.27 -33.17 -12.67
C THR A 327 6.33 -32.86 -14.17
N LYS A 328 5.66 -33.64 -15.02
CA LYS A 328 5.58 -33.33 -16.46
C LYS A 328 4.79 -32.06 -16.74
N ILE A 329 3.70 -31.83 -16.01
CA ILE A 329 2.96 -30.57 -16.07
C ILE A 329 3.87 -29.41 -15.68
N ASP A 330 4.58 -29.52 -14.55
CA ASP A 330 5.52 -28.48 -14.10
C ASP A 330 6.59 -28.16 -15.16
N MET A 331 7.11 -29.18 -15.85
CA MET A 331 8.08 -29.01 -16.95
C MET A 331 7.52 -28.28 -18.18
N GLU A 332 6.26 -28.51 -18.57
CA GLU A 332 5.60 -27.78 -19.66
C GLU A 332 5.39 -26.30 -19.31
N LEU A 333 5.24 -26.02 -18.02
CA LEU A 333 4.89 -24.71 -17.48
C LEU A 333 6.09 -23.85 -17.06
N GLN A 334 7.28 -24.45 -16.88
CA GLN A 334 8.46 -23.83 -16.26
C GLN A 334 8.92 -22.49 -16.86
N ASN A 335 8.64 -22.22 -18.14
CA ASN A 335 9.09 -21.01 -18.83
C ASN A 335 8.00 -19.93 -18.94
N LEU A 336 6.83 -20.16 -18.36
CA LEU A 336 5.76 -19.17 -18.32
C LEU A 336 5.99 -18.19 -17.17
N ASN A 337 5.58 -16.95 -17.38
CA ASN A 337 5.35 -16.06 -16.27
C ASN A 337 4.09 -16.53 -15.52
N MET A 338 4.28 -17.04 -14.30
CA MET A 338 3.16 -17.53 -13.48
C MET A 338 2.31 -16.40 -12.90
N TYR A 339 2.80 -15.15 -12.88
CA TYR A 339 2.02 -14.01 -12.40
C TYR A 339 1.09 -13.45 -13.48
N ASP A 340 1.52 -13.53 -14.75
CA ASP A 340 0.67 -13.30 -15.92
C ASP A 340 1.13 -14.16 -17.10
N ILE A 341 0.36 -15.20 -17.42
CA ILE A 341 0.71 -16.19 -18.46
C ILE A 341 0.74 -15.62 -19.89
N LEU A 342 0.30 -14.37 -20.09
CA LEU A 342 0.33 -13.68 -21.37
C LEU A 342 1.53 -12.73 -21.52
N GLU A 343 2.19 -12.40 -20.42
CA GLU A 343 3.33 -11.49 -20.40
C GLU A 343 4.66 -12.25 -20.48
N PRO A 344 5.73 -11.62 -21.02
CA PRO A 344 7.00 -12.29 -21.14
C PRO A 344 7.70 -12.44 -19.78
N CYS A 345 8.64 -13.39 -19.71
CA CYS A 345 9.51 -13.53 -18.56
C CYS A 345 10.71 -12.58 -18.65
N TYR A 346 10.88 -11.68 -17.68
CA TYR A 346 11.91 -10.63 -17.71
C TYR A 346 13.25 -11.00 -17.02
N HIS A 347 13.46 -12.24 -16.61
CA HIS A 347 14.61 -12.63 -15.77
C HIS A 347 15.89 -13.07 -16.51
N VAL A 348 16.03 -12.82 -17.83
CA VAL A 348 17.26 -13.18 -18.54
C VAL A 348 18.14 -11.94 -18.74
N PRO A 349 19.35 -11.86 -18.13
CA PRO A 349 20.28 -10.74 -18.30
C PRO A 349 20.78 -10.57 -19.73
N GLU A 350 20.56 -11.58 -20.58
CA GLU A 350 20.79 -11.54 -22.01
C GLU A 350 19.43 -11.63 -22.70
N ILE A 351 19.03 -10.57 -23.40
CA ILE A 351 18.01 -10.68 -24.44
C ILE A 351 18.60 -11.61 -25.52
N ARG A 352 18.55 -12.92 -25.30
CA ARG A 352 18.82 -13.89 -26.35
C ARG A 352 17.65 -13.85 -27.31
N ASP A 353 17.98 -13.75 -28.59
CA ASP A 353 17.11 -13.56 -29.73
C ASP A 353 15.69 -14.11 -29.55
N VAL A 354 14.72 -13.30 -29.95
CA VAL A 354 13.27 -13.58 -30.06
C VAL A 354 12.97 -14.94 -30.75
N VAL A 355 13.92 -15.47 -31.52
CA VAL A 355 13.87 -16.79 -32.18
C VAL A 355 13.93 -17.96 -31.20
N SER A 356 14.62 -17.83 -30.06
CA SER A 356 14.68 -18.84 -28.99
C SER A 356 13.35 -18.94 -28.23
N TYR A 357 12.66 -17.81 -28.04
CA TYR A 357 11.43 -17.73 -27.25
C TYR A 357 10.30 -18.59 -27.84
N LYS A 358 10.15 -18.63 -29.18
CA LYS A 358 9.16 -19.49 -29.86
C LYS A 358 9.37 -20.99 -29.61
N ARG A 359 10.61 -21.44 -29.35
CA ARG A 359 10.92 -22.84 -29.02
C ARG A 359 10.75 -23.18 -27.54
N MET A 360 10.44 -22.19 -26.70
CA MET A 360 10.31 -22.34 -25.24
C MET A 360 8.86 -22.21 -24.74
N LEU A 361 7.95 -21.70 -25.57
CA LEU A 361 6.52 -21.63 -25.27
C LEU A 361 5.91 -23.05 -25.11
N PRO A 362 4.87 -23.25 -24.27
CA PRO A 362 4.18 -24.54 -24.18
C PRO A 362 3.63 -25.00 -25.53
N ALA A 363 3.46 -26.31 -25.71
CA ALA A 363 3.02 -26.89 -26.98
C ALA A 363 1.73 -26.24 -27.52
N GLY A 364 0.76 -25.93 -26.65
CA GLY A 364 -0.50 -25.30 -27.06
C GLY A 364 -0.34 -23.90 -27.63
N PHE A 365 0.61 -23.09 -27.11
CA PHE A 365 0.91 -21.77 -27.67
C PHE A 365 1.60 -21.84 -29.02
N ARG A 366 2.41 -22.88 -29.27
CA ARG A 366 3.07 -23.08 -30.57
C ARG A 366 2.08 -23.43 -31.67
N MET A 367 0.95 -24.04 -31.32
CA MET A 367 -0.09 -24.52 -32.25
C MET A 367 -1.28 -23.54 -32.41
N LEU A 368 -1.16 -22.31 -31.91
CA LEU A 368 -2.20 -21.28 -32.07
C LEU A 368 -2.45 -21.01 -33.56
N GLY A 369 -3.70 -21.23 -33.99
CA GLY A 369 -4.13 -21.06 -35.39
C GLY A 369 -4.05 -22.32 -36.25
N GLU A 370 -3.56 -23.45 -35.74
CA GLU A 370 -3.44 -24.71 -36.50
C GLU A 370 -4.68 -25.63 -36.38
N SER A 371 -5.62 -25.29 -35.50
CA SER A 371 -6.81 -26.10 -35.22
C SER A 371 -8.08 -25.52 -35.84
N ASN A 372 -8.78 -26.33 -36.64
CA ASN A 372 -10.16 -26.11 -37.08
C ASN A 372 -11.21 -26.61 -36.06
N ARG A 373 -10.79 -27.13 -34.89
CA ARG A 373 -11.75 -27.57 -33.87
C ARG A 373 -12.46 -26.35 -33.27
N PRO A 374 -13.80 -26.41 -33.13
CA PRO A 374 -14.51 -25.39 -32.36
C PRO A 374 -13.97 -25.40 -30.93
N LEU A 375 -13.48 -24.25 -30.47
CA LEU A 375 -13.02 -24.10 -29.10
C LEU A 375 -14.21 -24.39 -28.16
N PRO A 376 -14.05 -25.29 -27.17
CA PRO A 376 -15.13 -25.54 -26.22
C PRO A 376 -15.50 -24.22 -25.53
N VAL A 377 -16.80 -23.92 -25.51
CA VAL A 377 -17.31 -22.74 -24.81
C VAL A 377 -17.03 -22.93 -23.33
N ARG A 378 -16.08 -22.15 -22.79
CA ARG A 378 -15.76 -22.13 -21.37
C ARG A 378 -16.99 -21.64 -20.60
N LYS A 379 -17.67 -22.54 -19.87
CA LYS A 379 -18.79 -22.19 -18.99
C LYS A 379 -18.35 -21.45 -17.71
N ARG A 380 -17.05 -21.52 -17.38
CA ARG A 380 -16.42 -20.82 -16.26
C ARG A 380 -15.06 -20.30 -16.72
N MET A 381 -14.85 -19.00 -16.62
CA MET A 381 -13.52 -18.41 -16.80
C MET A 381 -12.79 -18.51 -15.47
N PHE A 382 -11.71 -19.30 -15.42
CA PHE A 382 -10.67 -19.01 -14.44
C PHE A 382 -10.02 -17.68 -14.85
N GLY A 383 -9.64 -16.85 -13.86
CA GLY A 383 -8.93 -15.59 -14.12
C GLY A 383 -7.61 -15.83 -14.85
N ARG A 384 -6.93 -14.79 -15.32
CA ARG A 384 -5.60 -14.97 -15.97
C ARG A 384 -4.49 -15.35 -14.98
N ALA A 385 -4.74 -15.16 -13.70
CA ALA A 385 -3.81 -15.43 -12.63
C ALA A 385 -3.73 -16.93 -12.30
N TRP A 386 -2.52 -17.36 -11.99
CA TRP A 386 -2.19 -18.74 -11.64
C TRP A 386 -2.81 -19.17 -10.31
N PRO A 387 -3.51 -20.32 -10.26
CA PRO A 387 -3.93 -20.91 -8.99
C PRO A 387 -2.74 -21.28 -8.13
N LEU A 388 -2.85 -21.18 -6.81
CA LEU A 388 -1.73 -21.43 -5.90
C LEU A 388 -1.20 -22.86 -6.06
N ARG A 389 -0.04 -22.95 -6.72
CA ARG A 389 0.96 -24.00 -6.55
C ARG A 389 2.27 -23.43 -7.10
N ALA A 390 3.09 -22.88 -6.21
CA ALA A 390 4.49 -22.61 -6.55
C ALA A 390 5.21 -23.97 -6.54
N GLN A 391 6.08 -24.21 -7.53
CA GLN A 391 6.97 -25.37 -7.49
C GLN A 391 7.66 -25.39 -6.13
N SER A 392 7.62 -26.54 -5.46
CA SER A 392 8.29 -26.75 -4.19
C SER A 392 9.79 -26.44 -4.33
N TRP A 393 10.21 -25.26 -3.88
CA TRP A 393 11.53 -24.93 -3.31
C TRP A 393 12.76 -25.69 -3.86
N LYS A 394 12.89 -25.88 -5.18
CA LYS A 394 14.08 -26.56 -5.72
C LYS A 394 14.82 -25.87 -6.86
N ASP A 395 14.27 -24.84 -7.49
CA ASP A 395 15.01 -24.11 -8.52
C ASP A 395 14.86 -22.59 -8.36
N GLU A 396 15.98 -21.90 -8.18
CA GLU A 396 16.16 -20.44 -8.03
C GLU A 396 15.73 -19.61 -9.26
N PHE A 397 14.96 -20.18 -10.18
CA PHE A 397 14.64 -19.60 -11.49
C PHE A 397 13.15 -19.60 -11.80
N LEU A 398 12.30 -19.38 -10.80
CA LEU A 398 10.90 -19.10 -11.05
C LEU A 398 10.74 -17.71 -11.65
N CYS A 399 10.11 -17.67 -12.82
CA CYS A 399 9.76 -16.44 -13.49
C CYS A 399 8.81 -15.62 -12.60
N GLY A 400 9.35 -14.55 -11.99
CA GLY A 400 8.60 -13.51 -11.29
C GLY A 400 8.80 -13.41 -9.78
N GLN A 401 9.70 -14.18 -9.17
CA GLN A 401 10.14 -13.93 -7.79
C GLN A 401 11.65 -14.15 -7.64
N SER A 402 12.43 -13.20 -8.10
CA SER A 402 13.81 -13.07 -7.67
C SER A 402 14.32 -11.64 -7.87
N LEU A 403 14.66 -10.99 -6.75
CA LEU A 403 15.67 -9.93 -6.59
C LEU A 403 15.34 -8.43 -6.72
N LEU A 404 14.22 -7.97 -7.31
CA LEU A 404 14.08 -6.51 -7.50
C LEU A 404 13.74 -5.72 -6.22
N VAL A 405 12.98 -6.30 -5.28
CA VAL A 405 12.56 -5.57 -4.08
C VAL A 405 13.60 -5.70 -2.96
N ASN A 406 14.15 -6.88 -2.66
CA ASN A 406 15.07 -7.03 -1.52
C ASN A 406 16.47 -6.42 -1.73
N GLN A 407 16.97 -6.27 -2.97
CA GLN A 407 18.29 -5.66 -3.21
C GLN A 407 18.27 -4.13 -3.41
N PHE A 408 17.18 -3.54 -3.91
CA PHE A 408 17.11 -2.08 -4.10
C PHE A 408 16.87 -1.31 -2.80
N HIS A 409 16.14 -1.89 -1.84
CA HIS A 409 15.74 -1.19 -0.60
C HIS A 409 16.90 -0.90 0.37
N ALA A 410 17.96 -1.73 0.38
CA ALA A 410 19.05 -1.56 1.33
C ALA A 410 19.97 -0.36 1.01
N ARG A 411 20.01 0.15 -0.23
CA ARG A 411 20.95 1.21 -0.65
C ARG A 411 20.31 2.58 -0.92
N ALA A 412 19.06 2.64 -1.39
CA ALA A 412 18.50 3.91 -1.88
C ALA A 412 17.88 4.79 -0.78
N MET A 413 17.19 4.23 0.21
CA MET A 413 16.49 5.03 1.24
C MET A 413 17.27 5.20 2.56
N LYS A 414 18.28 4.36 2.82
CA LYS A 414 19.15 4.49 4.00
C LYS A 414 20.00 5.77 3.99
N LEU A 415 20.09 6.45 2.83
CA LEU A 415 20.82 7.70 2.64
C LEU A 415 20.03 8.96 3.04
N GLN A 416 18.73 8.88 3.36
CA GLN A 416 17.92 10.09 3.66
C GLN A 416 17.25 10.10 5.04
N LEU A 417 17.13 8.98 5.75
CA LEU A 417 16.55 8.95 7.11
C LEU A 417 17.57 9.22 8.25
N HIS A 418 18.81 9.56 7.90
CA HIS A 418 19.86 9.99 8.84
C HIS A 418 20.51 11.34 8.43
N GLY A 419 19.77 12.19 7.73
CA GLY A 419 20.16 13.57 7.42
C GLY A 419 19.67 14.55 8.47
#